data_AF-A0A1H3U8J9-F1
#
_entry.id   AF-A0A1H3U8J9-F1
#
_cell.length_a   1.000
_cell.length_b   1.000
_cell.length_c   1.000
_cell.angle_alpha   90.00
_cell.angle_beta   90.00
_cell.angle_gamma   90.00
#
_symmetry.space_group_name_H-M   'P 1'
#
loop_
_entity.id
_entity.type
_entity.pdbx_description
1 polymer ?
#
loop_
_entity_poly.entity_id
_entity_poly.type
_entity_poly.pdbx_seq_one_letter_code
_entity_poly.pdbx_strand_id
1 'polypeptide(L)' 'MLEQIADEVAPLRGAGTVADYIPALARVDPGRFGIALADLDGGVHGVGDWETPFSVQSISKVFTLALVLAGSDEALW' A
#
# COMPACT_ATOMS: atom_id res chain seq x y z
N MET A 1 11.34 14.62 7.08
CA MET A 1 11.01 13.32 7.70
C MET A 1 10.68 12.26 6.66
N LEU A 2 9.57 12.32 5.92
CA LEU A 2 9.24 11.31 4.89
C LEU A 2 10.31 11.22 3.79
N GLU A 3 10.89 12.34 3.36
CA GLU A 3 12.01 12.36 2.41
C GLU A 3 13.24 11.62 2.95
N GLN A 4 13.58 11.83 4.22
CA GLN A 4 14.71 11.14 4.86
C GLN A 4 14.50 9.63 4.89
N ILE A 5 13.28 9.16 5.21
CA ILE A 5 12.94 7.73 5.13
C ILE A 5 13.08 7.24 3.69
N ALA A 6 12.57 8.01 2.71
CA ALA A 6 12.64 7.64 1.31
C ALA A 6 14.09 7.52 0.80
N ASP A 7 14.99 8.37 1.28
CA ASP A 7 16.43 8.36 1.00
C ASP A 7 17.12 7.17 1.69
N GLU A 8 16.81 6.91 2.96
CA GLU A 8 17.37 5.78 3.72
C GLU A 8 17.03 4.43 3.08
N VAL A 9 15.81 4.28 2.53
CA VAL A 9 15.40 3.04 1.86
C VAL A 9 15.73 3.00 0.37
N ALA A 10 16.19 4.10 -0.23
CA ALA A 10 16.52 4.16 -1.66
C ALA A 10 17.50 3.06 -2.12
N PRO A 11 18.56 2.71 -1.37
CA PRO A 11 19.48 1.63 -1.74
C PRO A 11 18.84 0.23 -1.77
N LEU A 12 17.67 0.05 -1.13
CA LEU A 12 16.96 -1.23 -1.05
C LEU A 12 15.94 -1.42 -2.20
N ARG A 13 15.65 -0.37 -2.96
CA ARG A 13 14.66 -0.43 -4.05
C ARG A 13 15.13 -1.43 -5.12
N GLY A 14 14.21 -2.28 -5.57
CA GLY A 14 14.51 -3.32 -6.55
C GLY A 14 15.29 -4.54 -6.03
N ALA A 15 15.60 -4.62 -4.74
CA ALA A 15 16.29 -5.79 -4.16
C ALA A 15 15.40 -7.05 -4.07
N GLY A 16 14.07 -6.88 -4.20
CA GLY A 16 13.09 -7.97 -4.19
C GLY A 16 12.54 -8.31 -5.59
N THR A 17 11.73 -9.36 -5.65
CA THR A 17 11.07 -9.82 -6.88
C THR A 17 9.58 -9.48 -6.84
N VAL A 18 9.06 -8.89 -7.92
CA VAL A 18 7.62 -8.66 -8.09
C VAL A 18 6.86 -9.97 -8.26
N ALA A 19 5.58 -9.99 -7.88
CA ALA A 19 4.72 -11.14 -8.11
C ALA A 19 4.56 -11.41 -9.62
N ASP A 20 4.89 -12.62 -10.06
CA ASP A 20 4.93 -13.02 -11.47
C ASP A 20 3.75 -13.91 -11.89
N TYR A 21 3.03 -14.51 -10.93
CA TYR A 21 1.87 -15.37 -11.19
C TYR A 21 0.65 -14.61 -11.75
N ILE A 22 0.59 -13.28 -11.62
CA ILE A 22 -0.40 -12.41 -12.28
C ILE A 22 0.31 -11.55 -13.33
N PRO A 23 -0.02 -11.67 -14.63
CA PRO A 23 0.69 -10.96 -15.70
C PRO A 23 0.70 -9.43 -15.55
N ALA A 24 -0.33 -8.85 -14.95
CA ALA A 24 -0.41 -7.41 -14.70
C ALA A 24 0.58 -6.95 -13.61
N LEU A 25 0.87 -7.80 -12.61
CA LEU A 25 1.81 -7.49 -11.53
C LEU A 25 3.26 -7.72 -11.97
N ALA A 26 3.48 -8.73 -12.81
CA ALA A 26 4.81 -9.08 -13.33
C ALA A 26 5.47 -7.96 -14.14
N ARG A 27 4.68 -7.01 -14.65
CA ARG A 27 5.13 -5.87 -15.47
C ARG A 27 5.41 -4.60 -14.65
N VAL A 28 5.18 -4.64 -13.35
CA VAL A 28 5.40 -3.48 -12.46
C VAL A 28 6.91 -3.31 -12.25
N ASP A 29 7.37 -2.06 -12.32
CA ASP A 29 8.75 -1.70 -12.05
C ASP A 29 9.09 -1.95 -10.56
N PRO A 30 10.04 -2.86 -10.24
CA PRO A 30 10.43 -3.18 -8.87
C PRO A 30 11.15 -2.02 -8.14
N GLY A 31 11.54 -0.97 -8.87
CA GLY A 31 12.15 0.24 -8.31
C GLY A 31 11.15 1.29 -7.81
N ARG A 32 9.85 1.12 -8.09
CA ARG A 32 8.80 2.06 -7.65
C ARG A 32 8.69 2.11 -6.13
N PHE A 33 8.54 3.31 -5.61
CA PHE A 33 8.38 3.56 -4.18
C PHE A 33 7.51 4.79 -3.96
N GLY A 34 6.50 4.65 -3.10
CA GLY A 34 5.66 5.75 -2.65
C GLY A 34 5.28 5.52 -1.19
N ILE A 35 5.27 6.59 -0.41
CA ILE A 35 4.81 6.57 0.98
C ILE A 35 3.99 7.84 1.24
N ALA A 36 2.88 7.69 1.97
CA ALA A 36 2.06 8.80 2.43
C ALA A 36 1.69 8.62 3.89
N LEU A 37 1.51 9.75 4.59
CA LEU A 37 1.01 9.85 5.94
C LEU A 37 -0.26 10.72 5.91
N ALA A 38 -1.38 10.15 6.38
CA ALA A 38 -2.60 10.89 6.65
C ALA A 38 -2.69 11.17 8.16
N ASP A 39 -2.90 12.42 8.53
CA ASP A 39 -3.06 12.84 9.93
C ASP A 39 -4.54 12.92 10.35
N LEU A 40 -4.78 13.23 11.63
CA LEU A 40 -6.12 13.34 12.20
C LEU A 40 -6.85 14.63 11.80
N ASP A 41 -6.11 15.63 11.30
CA ASP A 41 -6.64 16.91 10.85
C ASP A 41 -7.04 16.88 9.36
N GLY A 42 -6.86 15.72 8.71
CA GLY A 42 -7.17 15.49 7.30
C GLY A 42 -6.03 15.87 6.34
N GLY A 43 -4.86 16.24 6.86
CA GLY A 43 -3.66 16.46 6.07
C GLY A 43 -3.11 15.15 5.51
N VAL A 44 -2.68 15.18 4.26
CA VAL A 44 -1.98 14.06 3.61
C VAL A 44 -0.65 14.56 3.08
N HIS A 45 0.42 13.92 3.50
CA HIS A 45 1.79 14.23 3.10
C HIS A 45 2.40 13.00 2.46
N GLY A 46 2.97 13.13 1.26
CA GLY A 46 3.56 12.00 0.55
C GLY A 46 4.87 12.32 -0.16
N VAL A 47 5.66 11.28 -0.42
CA VAL A 47 6.96 11.33 -1.11
C VAL A 47 7.04 10.15 -2.08
N GLY A 48 7.72 10.37 -3.22
CA GLY A 48 7.82 9.38 -4.30
C GLY A 48 6.51 9.24 -5.07
N ASP A 49 6.19 8.02 -5.49
CA ASP A 49 5.05 7.72 -6.36
C ASP A 49 3.73 7.55 -5.58
N TRP A 50 3.53 8.28 -4.48
CA TRP A 50 2.44 8.05 -3.51
C TRP A 50 1.02 8.25 -4.07
N GLU A 51 0.86 8.95 -5.19
CA GLU A 51 -0.42 9.13 -5.89
C GLU A 51 -0.64 8.10 -7.01
N THR A 52 0.33 7.22 -7.29
CA THR A 52 0.21 6.22 -8.36
C THR A 52 -0.75 5.10 -7.94
N PRO A 53 -1.87 4.89 -8.67
CA PRO A 53 -2.80 3.82 -8.32
C PRO A 53 -2.20 2.43 -8.51
N PHE A 54 -2.51 1.52 -7.58
CA PHE A 54 -2.17 0.09 -7.68
C PHE A 54 -3.26 -0.77 -7.05
N SER A 55 -3.27 -2.07 -7.37
CA SER A 55 -4.21 -3.02 -6.75
C SER A 55 -3.88 -3.20 -5.28
N VAL A 56 -4.85 -3.03 -4.40
CA VAL A 56 -4.69 -3.21 -2.95
C VAL A 56 -4.45 -4.67 -2.52
N GLN A 57 -4.71 -5.66 -3.39
CA GLN A 57 -4.47 -7.08 -3.11
C GLN A 57 -5.04 -7.51 -1.74
N SER A 58 -4.27 -8.22 -0.91
CA SER A 58 -4.73 -8.71 0.40
C SER A 58 -5.08 -7.60 1.40
N ILE A 59 -4.70 -6.34 1.17
CA ILE A 59 -5.12 -5.21 2.02
C ILE A 59 -6.65 -5.06 1.97
N SER A 60 -7.29 -5.41 0.84
CA SER A 60 -8.76 -5.39 0.72
C SER A 60 -9.48 -6.23 1.78
N LYS A 61 -8.86 -7.31 2.28
CA LYS A 61 -9.47 -8.22 3.25
C LYS A 61 -9.84 -7.52 4.56
N VAL A 62 -9.03 -6.56 5.02
CA VAL A 62 -9.30 -5.82 6.26
C VAL A 62 -10.54 -4.94 6.10
N PHE A 63 -10.65 -4.24 4.97
CA PHE A 63 -11.83 -3.42 4.67
C PHE A 63 -13.09 -4.27 4.49
N THR A 64 -12.99 -5.38 3.77
CA THR A 64 -14.11 -6.32 3.62
C THR A 64 -14.56 -6.87 4.97
N LEU A 65 -13.61 -7.26 5.85
CA LEU A 65 -13.93 -7.72 7.19
C LEU A 65 -14.64 -6.63 8.01
N ALA A 66 -14.13 -5.39 7.99
CA ALA A 66 -14.74 -4.28 8.70
C ALA A 66 -16.18 -4.00 8.22
N LEU A 67 -16.43 -4.07 6.90
CA LEU A 67 -17.76 -3.93 6.32
C LEU A 67 -18.71 -5.04 6.79
N VAL A 68 -18.24 -6.28 6.84
CA VAL A 68 -19.05 -7.41 7.30
C VAL A 68 -19.36 -7.29 8.79
N LEU A 69 -18.38 -6.93 9.63
CA LEU A 69 -18.58 -6.72 11.06
C LEU A 69 -19.53 -5.56 11.35
N ALA A 70 -19.45 -4.47 10.59
CA ALA A 70 -20.36 -3.33 10.75
C ALA A 70 -21.82 -3.66 10.37
N GLY A 71 -22.03 -4.67 9.52
CA GLY A 71 -23.36 -5.09 9.06
C GLY A 71 -23.91 -6.36 9.72
N SER A 72 -23.15 -7.02 10.61
CA SER A 72 -23.52 -8.31 11.21
C SER A 72 -23.66 -8.18 12.72
N ASP A 73 -24.73 -8.73 13.30
CA ASP A 73 -25.03 -8.54 14.72
C ASP A 73 -24.19 -9.39 15.70
N GLU A 74 -23.52 -10.47 15.27
CA GLU A 74 -22.54 -11.24 16.09
C GLU A 74 -22.00 -12.51 15.41
N ALA A 75 -22.60 -12.99 14.31
CA ALA A 75 -22.38 -14.36 13.80
C ALA A 75 -21.09 -14.61 12.98
N LEU A 76 -20.11 -13.72 12.99
CA LEU A 76 -18.91 -13.87 12.16
C LEU A 76 -17.78 -14.68 12.82
N TRP A 77 -17.92 -15.02 14.10
CA TRP A 77 -16.93 -15.74 14.90
C TRP A 77 -17.44 -17.10 15.36
#